data_AF-U5QQZ0-F1
#
_entry.id   AF-U5QQZ0-F1
#
_cell.length_a   1.000
_cell.length_b   1.000
_cell.length_c   1.000
_cell.angle_alpha   90.00
_cell.angle_beta   90.00
_cell.angle_gamma   90.00
#
_symmetry.space_group_name_H-M   'P 1'
#
loop_
_entity.id
_entity.type
_entity.pdbx_description
1 polymer ?
#
loop_
_entity_poly.entity_id
_entity_poly.type
_entity_poly.pdbx_seq_one_letter_code
_entity_poly.pdbx_strand_id
1 'polypeptide(L)' 'VFEIAPTAKNMFSFLRDSPIPAEKNPKLKTHAMSVFVMCCESAAQLRKTGKVTVRETTLKRLGASHTKYGVVDEHFE' A
#
# COMPACT_ATOMS: atom_id res chain seq x y z
N VAL A 1 5.85 0.57 10.31
CA VAL A 1 5.83 1.71 9.38
C VAL A 1 5.93 3.04 10.12
N PHE A 2 4.88 3.55 10.77
CA PHE A 2 4.91 4.91 11.32
C PHE A 2 5.84 5.17 12.51
N GLU A 3 6.28 4.12 13.20
CA GLU A 3 7.33 4.22 14.20
C GLU A 3 8.70 4.51 13.56
N ILE A 4 8.97 3.89 12.41
CA ILE A 4 10.23 4.01 11.65
C ILE A 4 10.20 5.26 10.76
N ALA A 5 9.07 5.52 10.11
CA ALA A 5 8.86 6.66 9.22
C ALA A 5 7.57 7.42 9.60
N PRO A 6 7.63 8.31 10.62
CA PRO A 6 6.46 9.06 11.07
C PRO A 6 5.84 9.95 9.97
N THR A 7 6.67 10.46 9.06
CA THR A 7 6.27 11.31 7.93
C THR A 7 5.36 10.59 6.94
N ALA A 8 5.44 9.26 6.84
CA ALA A 8 4.56 8.46 5.97
C ALA A 8 3.07 8.61 6.34
N LYS A 9 2.73 9.00 7.58
CA LYS A 9 1.34 9.32 7.97
C LYS A 9 0.72 10.38 7.07
N ASN A 10 1.51 11.36 6.61
CA ASN A 10 1.04 12.50 5.80
C ASN A 10 0.61 12.09 4.38
N MET A 11 1.04 10.92 3.92
CA MET A 11 0.70 10.35 2.61
C MET A 11 -0.72 9.78 2.60
N PHE A 12 -1.24 9.41 3.77
CA PHE A 12 -2.63 8.99 3.95
C PHE A 12 -3.50 10.21 4.25
N SER A 13 -4.17 10.74 3.22
CA SER A 13 -5.03 11.93 3.36
C SER A 13 -6.08 11.81 4.46
N PHE A 14 -6.56 10.59 4.73
CA PHE A 14 -7.54 10.30 5.78
C PHE A 14 -6.97 10.22 7.20
N LEU A 15 -5.65 10.39 7.38
CA LEU A 15 -4.99 10.44 8.69
C LEU A 15 -4.63 11.86 9.15
N ARG A 16 -4.50 12.83 8.24
CA ARG A 16 -3.96 14.18 8.57
C ARG A 16 -4.73 14.88 9.70
N ASP A 17 -6.05 14.83 9.66
CA ASP A 17 -6.92 15.48 10.63
C ASP A 17 -7.81 14.47 11.38
N SER A 18 -7.40 13.19 11.41
CA SER A 18 -8.23 12.15 12.00
C SER A 18 -8.17 12.23 13.53
N PRO A 19 -9.32 12.29 14.23
CA PRO A 19 -9.34 12.20 15.69
C PRO A 19 -9.09 10.76 16.18
N ILE A 20 -9.05 9.79 15.26
CA ILE A 20 -8.86 8.38 15.57
C ILE A 20 -7.37 8.05 15.40
N PRO A 21 -6.75 7.37 16.39
CA PRO A 21 -5.39 6.85 16.25
C PRO A 21 -5.23 6.01 14.98
N ALA A 22 -4.08 6.12 14.31
CA ALA A 22 -3.85 5.49 13.02
C ALA A 22 -4.12 3.97 13.04
N GLU A 23 -3.75 3.30 14.12
CA GLU A 23 -3.91 1.86 14.36
C GLU A 23 -5.38 1.43 14.43
N LYS A 24 -6.27 2.37 14.78
CA LYS A 24 -7.73 2.16 14.84
C LYS A 24 -8.44 2.64 13.58
N ASN A 25 -7.73 3.23 12.61
CA ASN A 25 -8.34 3.75 11.39
C ASN A 25 -8.71 2.61 10.43
N PRO A 26 -9.99 2.42 10.09
CA PRO A 26 -10.43 1.30 9.25
C PRO A 26 -9.87 1.36 7.82
N LYS A 27 -9.61 2.56 7.28
CA LYS A 27 -9.01 2.72 5.94
C LYS A 27 -7.55 2.28 5.93
N LEU A 28 -6.82 2.55 7.00
CA LEU A 28 -5.44 2.08 7.14
C LEU A 28 -5.40 0.54 7.27
N LYS A 29 -6.30 -0.04 8.07
CA LYS A 29 -6.43 -1.50 8.19
C LYS A 29 -6.68 -2.16 6.83
N THR A 30 -7.62 -1.63 6.05
CA THR A 30 -7.91 -2.15 4.70
C THR A 30 -6.68 -2.06 3.79
N HIS A 31 -5.96 -0.94 3.80
CA HIS A 31 -4.73 -0.79 3.01
C HIS A 31 -3.66 -1.81 3.40
N ALA A 32 -3.41 -1.99 4.71
CA ALA A 32 -2.47 -2.98 5.20
C ALA A 32 -2.84 -4.40 4.76
N MET A 33 -4.13 -4.77 4.87
CA MET A 33 -4.62 -6.07 4.37
C MET A 33 -4.39 -6.24 2.87
N SER A 34 -4.65 -5.22 2.06
CA SER A 34 -4.39 -5.28 0.61
C SER A 34 -2.93 -5.54 0.29
N VAL A 35 -1.98 -4.90 0.99
CA VAL A 35 -0.55 -5.14 0.81
C VAL A 35 -0.22 -6.62 1.09
N PHE A 36 -0.64 -7.17 2.23
CA PHE A 36 -0.37 -8.57 2.56
C PHE A 36 -0.99 -9.56 1.56
N VAL A 37 -2.26 -9.37 1.22
CA VAL A 37 -2.96 -10.25 0.27
C VAL A 37 -2.30 -10.21 -1.10
N MET A 38 -2.03 -9.01 -1.63
CA MET A 38 -1.43 -8.85 -2.96
C MET A 38 0.00 -9.40 -3.01
N CYS A 39 0.79 -9.29 -1.93
CA CYS A 39 2.10 -9.93 -1.84
C CYS A 39 2.00 -11.46 -1.86
N CYS A 40 1.08 -12.04 -1.08
CA CYS A 40 0.84 -13.49 -1.06
C CYS A 40 0.35 -14.01 -2.42
N GLU A 41 -0.58 -13.30 -3.06
CA GLU A 41 -1.07 -13.63 -4.40
C GLU A 41 0.06 -13.54 -5.43
N SER A 42 0.91 -12.51 -5.34
CA SER A 42 2.07 -12.36 -6.23
C SER A 42 3.07 -13.51 -6.05
N ALA A 43 3.32 -13.97 -4.82
CA ALA A 43 4.14 -15.14 -4.56
C ALA A 43 3.55 -16.41 -5.21
N ALA A 44 2.23 -16.62 -5.09
CA ALA A 44 1.54 -17.73 -5.75
C ALA A 44 1.62 -17.63 -7.29
N GLN A 45 1.47 -16.43 -7.85
CA GLN A 45 1.57 -16.18 -9.29
C GLN A 45 2.98 -16.43 -9.82
N LEU A 46 4.01 -15.96 -9.11
CA LEU A 46 5.42 -16.22 -9.42
C LEU A 46 5.71 -17.72 -9.43
N ARG A 47 5.27 -18.46 -8.41
CA ARG A 47 5.42 -19.92 -8.35
C ARG A 47 4.74 -20.63 -9.53
N LYS A 48 3.55 -20.17 -9.93
CA LYS A 48 2.74 -20.84 -10.96
C LYS A 48 3.15 -20.47 -12.39
N THR A 49 3.54 -19.22 -12.62
CA THR A 49 3.66 -18.65 -13.97
C THR A 49 5.01 -17.98 -14.24
N GLY A 50 5.88 -17.85 -13.24
CA GLY A 50 7.17 -17.17 -13.34
C GLY A 50 7.09 -15.65 -13.38
N LYS A 51 5.89 -15.05 -13.28
CA LYS A 51 5.68 -13.60 -13.26
C LYS A 51 4.46 -13.20 -12.44
N VAL A 52 4.37 -11.92 -12.09
CA VAL A 52 3.16 -11.33 -11.52
C VAL A 52 2.14 -11.09 -12.65
N THR A 53 0.91 -11.55 -12.46
CA THR A 53 -0.18 -11.53 -13.46
C THR A 53 -1.34 -10.64 -13.03
N VAL A 54 -1.08 -9.61 -12.23
CA VAL A 54 -2.07 -8.58 -11.90
C VAL A 54 -2.53 -7.88 -13.18
N ARG A 55 -3.85 -7.67 -13.32
CA ARG A 55 -4.41 -7.00 -14.51
C ARG A 55 -3.76 -5.63 -14.72
N GLU A 56 -3.42 -5.32 -15.97
CA GLU A 56 -2.72 -4.09 -16.33
C GLU A 56 -3.46 -2.81 -15.85
N THR A 57 -4.79 -2.79 -15.98
CA THR A 57 -5.63 -1.67 -15.50
C THR A 57 -5.51 -1.46 -14.00
N THR A 58 -5.45 -2.55 -13.22
CA THR A 58 -5.21 -2.49 -11.78
C THR A 58 -3.82 -1.96 -11.48
N LEU A 59 -2.79 -2.47 -12.18
CA LEU A 59 -1.40 -2.05 -11.96
C LEU A 59 -1.19 -0.57 -12.29
N LYS A 60 -1.73 -0.08 -13.40
CA LYS A 60 -1.72 1.34 -13.78
C LYS A 60 -2.41 2.21 -12.73
N ARG A 61 -3.57 1.78 -12.22
CA ARG A 61 -4.30 2.51 -11.16
C ARG A 61 -3.51 2.56 -9.85
N LEU A 62 -2.86 1.46 -9.47
CA LEU A 62 -2.02 1.40 -8.28
C LEU A 62 -0.82 2.33 -8.44
N GLY A 63 -0.08 2.24 -9.55
CA GLY A 63 1.06 3.10 -9.84
C GLY A 63 0.68 4.58 -9.78
N ALA A 64 -0.36 4.98 -10.52
CA ALA A 64 -0.85 6.36 -10.52
C ALA A 64 -1.23 6.86 -9.11
N SER A 65 -1.81 6.00 -8.28
CA SER A 65 -2.16 6.36 -6.90
C SER A 65 -0.92 6.57 -6.03
N HIS A 66 0.05 5.65 -6.07
CA HIS A 66 1.28 5.76 -5.28
C HIS A 66 2.13 6.96 -5.71
N THR A 67 2.26 7.20 -7.02
CA THR A 67 2.94 8.40 -7.56
C THR A 67 2.23 9.69 -7.12
N LYS A 68 0.88 9.74 -7.19
CA LYS A 68 0.11 10.92 -6.76
C LYS A 68 0.37 11.31 -5.30
N TYR A 69 0.58 10.33 -4.43
CA TYR A 69 0.85 10.56 -3.00
C TYR A 69 2.34 10.64 -2.66
N GLY A 70 3.23 10.64 -3.65
CA GLY A 70 4.67 10.82 -3.46
C GLY A 70 5.36 9.61 -2.82
N VAL A 71 4.84 8.39 -3.04
CA VAL A 71 5.50 7.15 -2.62
C VAL A 71 6.79 6.98 -3.42
N VAL A 72 7.88 6.71 -2.72
CA VAL A 72 9.26 6.58 -3.21
C VAL A 72 9.85 5.29 -2.67
N ASP A 73 11.05 4.94 -3.09
CA ASP A 73 11.68 3.65 -2.80
C ASP A 73 11.77 3.37 -1.30
N GLU A 74 12.14 4.37 -0.49
CA GLU A 74 12.22 4.26 0.98
C GLU A 74 10.89 3.96 1.66
N HIS A 75 9.76 4.15 0.98
CA HIS A 75 8.44 3.78 1.50
C HIS A 75 8.05 2.34 1.17
N PHE A 76 8.72 1.71 0.21
CA PHE A 76 8.53 0.29 -0.15
C PHE A 76 9.47 -0.64 0.63
N GLU A 77 10.62 -0.13 1.08
CA GLU A 77 11.62 -0.83 1.91
C GLU A 77 11.21 -0.96 3.39
#